data_AF-A0A7K0CQM8-F1
#
_entry.id   AF-A0A7K0CQM8-F1
#
_cell.length_a   1.000
_cell.length_b   1.000
_cell.length_c   1.000
_cell.angle_alpha   90.00
_cell.angle_beta   90.00
_cell.angle_gamma   90.00
#
_symmetry.space_group_name_H-M   'P 1'
#
loop_
_entity.id
_entity.type
_entity.pdbx_description
1 polymer ?
#
loop_
_entity_poly.entity_id
_entity_poly.type
_entity_poly.pdbx_seq_one_letter_code
_entity_poly.pdbx_strand_id
1 'polypeptide(L)'
;MTIRIQSVTVRMRPIARGTSCPECNALDNEGGGRGRRVAMNVITKTWRGMTAGCAAVVMALTFASPADASAVGYAKVDKFCYEAGGHNLCLPTTTLGHFIRGSGRTITREEASVQDTFGGDTAGGKWCNWRIDWRYADTAGRTYRIVKGPMHHSCGGLTSIGRVDKRKKTLKHYGKACAAFYAGNQVRAVQCHNIVK
;
A
#
# COMPACT_ATOMS: atom_id res chain seq x y z
N MET A 1 -57.52 -3.20 -11.03
CA MET A 1 -56.30 -3.99 -10.75
C MET A 1 -55.50 -3.21 -9.70
N THR A 2 -55.51 -3.67 -8.45
CA THR A 2 -55.01 -2.88 -7.30
C THR A 2 -53.69 -3.48 -6.82
N ILE A 3 -52.59 -2.73 -6.95
CA ILE A 3 -51.25 -3.16 -6.52
C ILE A 3 -51.09 -2.82 -5.04
N ARG A 4 -51.05 -3.84 -4.18
CA ARG A 4 -50.66 -3.70 -2.76
C ARG A 4 -49.15 -3.74 -2.66
N ILE A 5 -48.54 -2.64 -2.21
CA ILE A 5 -47.13 -2.59 -1.83
C ILE A 5 -47.04 -3.02 -0.36
N GLN A 6 -46.47 -4.20 -0.10
CA GLN A 6 -46.16 -4.64 1.25
C GLN A 6 -44.90 -3.93 1.74
N SER A 7 -45.02 -3.16 2.81
CA SER A 7 -43.88 -2.51 3.46
C SER A 7 -43.04 -3.54 4.20
N VAL A 8 -41.83 -3.81 3.71
CA VAL A 8 -40.86 -4.67 4.39
C VAL A 8 -40.15 -3.85 5.47
N THR A 9 -40.40 -4.18 6.74
CA THR A 9 -39.72 -3.55 7.87
C THR A 9 -38.33 -4.16 8.06
N VAL A 10 -37.28 -3.40 7.75
CA VAL A 10 -35.89 -3.79 7.99
C VAL A 10 -35.54 -3.52 9.46
N ARG A 11 -35.38 -4.58 10.27
CA ARG A 11 -34.82 -4.48 11.63
C ARG A 11 -33.29 -4.55 11.57
N MET A 12 -32.63 -3.43 11.88
CA MET A 12 -31.19 -3.42 12.11
C MET A 12 -30.89 -4.08 13.47
N ARG A 13 -30.09 -5.14 13.48
CA ARG A 13 -29.50 -5.69 14.71
C ARG A 13 -28.05 -5.21 14.82
N PRO A 14 -27.59 -4.80 16.02
CA PRO A 14 -26.18 -4.48 16.23
C PRO A 14 -25.33 -5.76 16.11
N ILE A 15 -24.32 -5.74 15.24
CA ILE A 15 -23.38 -6.85 15.06
C ILE A 15 -22.31 -6.76 16.17
N ALA A 16 -22.15 -7.87 16.89
CA ALA A 16 -21.16 -8.07 17.93
C ALA A 16 -19.73 -7.97 17.40
N ARG A 17 -18.82 -7.52 18.27
CA ARG A 17 -17.38 -7.35 18.01
C ARG A 17 -16.70 -8.70 17.77
N GLY A 18 -15.81 -8.75 16.78
CA GLY A 18 -14.88 -9.85 16.50
C GLY A 18 -14.77 -10.05 14.99
N THR A 19 -13.62 -10.18 14.33
CA THR A 19 -12.24 -10.48 14.76
C THR A 19 -11.29 -9.85 13.74
N SER A 20 -10.15 -9.37 14.22
CA SER A 20 -9.03 -8.80 13.47
C SER A 20 -8.57 -9.68 12.30
N CYS A 21 -8.24 -9.05 11.16
CA CYS A 21 -7.49 -9.68 10.07
C CYS A 21 -6.19 -10.32 10.60
N PRO A 22 -5.93 -11.61 10.32
CA PRO A 22 -4.70 -12.30 10.75
C PRO A 22 -3.45 -11.85 9.98
N GLU A 23 -3.58 -10.97 8.98
CA GLU A 23 -2.49 -10.58 8.08
C GLU A 23 -1.81 -9.24 8.46
N CYS A 24 -1.91 -8.84 9.73
CA CYS A 24 -1.20 -7.68 10.27
C CYS A 24 -0.19 -8.02 11.38
N ASN A 25 -0.03 -9.30 11.74
CA ASN A 25 0.85 -9.75 12.85
C ASN A 25 2.16 -10.42 12.42
N ALA A 26 2.52 -10.45 11.14
CA ALA A 26 3.73 -11.15 10.67
C ALA A 26 4.98 -10.25 10.61
N LEU A 27 5.27 -9.46 11.65
CA LEU A 27 6.54 -8.70 11.73
C LEU A 27 7.21 -8.72 13.12
N ASP A 28 6.87 -9.68 13.99
CA ASP A 28 7.61 -9.91 15.23
C ASP A 28 8.06 -11.38 15.31
N ASN A 29 9.37 -11.57 15.50
CA ASN A 29 10.11 -12.84 15.62
C ASN A 29 10.38 -13.61 14.33
N GLU A 30 11.62 -13.54 13.83
CA GLU A 30 12.58 -14.66 13.91
C GLU A 30 14.01 -14.10 13.88
N GLY A 31 14.67 -14.16 15.03
CA GLY A 31 16.10 -13.94 15.16
C GLY A 31 16.88 -15.24 15.05
N GLY A 32 18.15 -15.13 14.66
CA GLY A 32 19.18 -16.09 15.05
C GLY A 32 19.62 -17.09 13.98
N GLY A 33 20.48 -16.65 13.06
CA GLY A 33 21.19 -17.52 12.12
C GLY A 33 22.65 -17.12 11.97
N ARG A 34 23.48 -17.54 12.93
CA ARG A 34 24.94 -17.34 12.98
C ARG A 34 25.60 -18.29 11.95
N GLY A 35 26.20 -17.76 10.89
CA GLY A 35 26.76 -18.57 9.79
C GLY A 35 28.05 -18.03 9.18
N ARG A 36 29.18 -18.41 9.80
CA ARG A 36 30.55 -18.60 9.28
C ARG A 36 31.04 -17.76 8.08
N ARG A 37 32.00 -16.87 8.39
CA ARG A 37 33.05 -16.42 7.47
C ARG A 37 33.91 -17.62 7.05
N VAL A 38 33.94 -17.93 5.76
CA VAL A 38 35.02 -18.73 5.16
C VAL A 38 35.96 -17.76 4.47
N ALA A 39 37.15 -17.61 5.04
CA ALA A 39 38.29 -17.02 4.37
C ALA A 39 38.74 -17.98 3.27
N MET A 40 38.80 -17.51 2.03
CA MET A 40 39.53 -18.21 0.97
C MET A 40 40.81 -17.45 0.67
N ASN A 41 41.91 -18.16 0.94
CA ASN A 41 43.27 -17.74 0.73
C ASN A 41 43.60 -17.58 -0.75
N VAL A 42 44.48 -16.61 -0.97
CA VAL A 42 45.27 -16.31 -2.16
C VAL A 42 45.94 -17.56 -2.73
N ILE A 43 45.82 -17.78 -4.04
CA ILE A 43 46.85 -18.46 -4.84
C ILE A 43 47.14 -17.60 -6.07
N THR A 44 48.28 -16.93 -6.01
CA THR A 44 48.97 -16.31 -7.13
C THR A 44 49.49 -17.39 -8.07
N LYS A 45 49.14 -17.33 -9.36
CA LYS A 45 49.91 -18.01 -10.40
C LYS A 45 49.95 -17.14 -11.65
N THR A 46 51.07 -16.44 -11.80
CA THR A 46 51.47 -15.70 -12.99
C THR A 46 51.74 -16.68 -14.13
N TRP A 47 51.00 -16.57 -15.23
CA TRP A 47 51.36 -17.18 -16.52
C TRP A 47 51.55 -16.07 -17.54
N ARG A 48 52.78 -15.96 -18.04
CA ARG A 48 53.14 -15.21 -19.24
C ARG A 48 52.59 -15.98 -20.44
N GLY A 49 51.77 -15.32 -21.24
CA GLY A 49 51.30 -15.82 -22.53
C GLY A 49 50.90 -14.65 -23.40
N MET A 50 51.81 -14.24 -24.29
CA MET A 50 51.52 -13.30 -25.36
C MET A 50 50.61 -13.99 -26.38
N THR A 51 49.39 -13.48 -26.54
CA THR A 51 48.58 -13.66 -27.75
C THR A 51 47.98 -12.31 -28.11
N ALA A 52 48.50 -11.71 -29.18
CA ALA A 52 47.90 -10.57 -29.84
C ALA A 52 46.58 -11.03 -30.47
N GLY A 53 45.46 -10.61 -29.87
CA GLY A 53 44.12 -10.78 -30.41
C GLY A 53 43.42 -9.43 -30.37
N CYS A 54 42.94 -8.96 -31.52
CA CYS A 54 42.09 -7.78 -31.62
C CYS A 54 40.88 -7.92 -30.70
N ALA A 55 40.92 -7.27 -29.54
CA ALA A 55 39.76 -7.14 -28.68
C ALA A 55 38.85 -6.05 -29.27
N ALA A 56 37.87 -6.47 -30.07
CA ALA A 56 36.69 -5.65 -30.31
C ALA A 56 35.97 -5.50 -28.96
N VAL A 57 36.22 -4.39 -28.27
CA VAL A 57 35.51 -4.02 -27.05
C VAL A 57 34.08 -3.68 -27.45
N VAL A 58 33.20 -4.68 -27.44
CA VAL A 58 31.75 -4.44 -27.44
C VAL A 58 31.43 -3.80 -26.09
N MET A 59 31.39 -2.47 -26.05
CA MET A 59 30.81 -1.74 -24.91
C MET A 59 29.33 -2.09 -24.84
N ALA A 60 28.99 -3.14 -24.11
CA ALA A 60 27.64 -3.37 -23.65
C ALA A 60 27.30 -2.24 -22.66
N LEU A 61 26.69 -1.17 -23.20
CA LEU A 61 26.04 -0.14 -22.39
C LEU A 61 24.89 -0.82 -21.65
N THR A 62 25.19 -1.29 -20.44
CA THR A 62 24.16 -1.72 -19.48
C THR A 62 23.45 -0.45 -19.02
N PHE A 63 22.40 -0.06 -19.74
CA PHE A 63 21.49 0.97 -19.28
C PHE A 63 20.80 0.43 -18.03
N ALA A 64 21.24 0.88 -16.85
CA ALA A 64 20.49 0.64 -15.63
C ALA A 64 19.12 1.28 -15.80
N SER A 65 18.06 0.47 -15.90
CA SER A 65 16.70 0.99 -15.90
C SER A 65 16.52 1.88 -14.67
N PRO A 66 15.96 3.09 -14.82
CA PRO A 66 15.65 3.91 -13.67
C PRO A 66 14.59 3.16 -12.86
N ALA A 67 14.97 2.77 -11.65
CA ALA A 67 14.09 2.49 -10.53
C ALA A 67 12.80 3.29 -10.60
N ASP A 68 11.66 2.65 -10.83
CA ASP A 68 10.39 3.35 -10.86
C ASP A 68 9.85 3.47 -9.44
N ALA A 69 9.50 4.69 -9.03
CA ALA A 69 8.78 4.93 -7.78
C ALA A 69 7.29 5.20 -8.06
N SER A 70 6.90 5.22 -9.34
CA SER A 70 5.53 5.50 -9.73
C SER A 70 4.70 4.22 -9.63
N ALA A 71 3.56 4.30 -8.96
CA ALA A 71 2.70 3.15 -8.74
C ALA A 71 1.26 3.58 -8.47
N VAL A 72 0.31 2.75 -8.90
CA VAL A 72 -1.12 2.93 -8.63
C VAL A 72 -1.68 1.60 -8.18
N GLY A 73 -2.51 1.62 -7.15
CA GLY A 73 -3.20 0.41 -6.71
C GLY A 73 -4.28 0.69 -5.71
N TYR A 74 -5.06 -0.36 -5.42
CA TYR A 74 -6.29 -0.26 -4.66
C TYR A 74 -6.33 -1.33 -3.58
N ALA A 75 -6.79 -0.97 -2.39
CA ALA A 75 -7.08 -1.90 -1.30
C ALA A 75 -8.57 -1.84 -0.94
N LYS A 76 -9.14 -2.94 -0.47
CA LYS A 76 -10.52 -2.94 0.02
C LYS A 76 -10.59 -2.16 1.33
N VAL A 77 -11.61 -1.34 1.49
CA VAL A 77 -11.96 -0.74 2.79
C VAL A 77 -12.91 -1.69 3.51
N ASP A 78 -12.75 -1.82 4.83
CA ASP A 78 -13.56 -2.71 5.66
C ASP A 78 -15.07 -2.63 5.34
N LYS A 79 -15.70 -3.80 5.36
CA LYS A 79 -16.90 -4.17 4.61
C LYS A 79 -18.21 -3.59 5.17
N PHE A 80 -19.22 -3.47 4.32
CA PHE A 80 -20.65 -3.55 4.65
C PHE A 80 -21.09 -4.96 4.25
N CYS A 81 -21.60 -5.71 5.20
CA CYS A 81 -22.16 -7.04 4.98
C CYS A 81 -23.67 -6.93 5.00
N TYR A 82 -24.34 -7.59 4.06
CA TYR A 82 -25.79 -7.73 4.07
C TYR A 82 -26.18 -9.19 3.87
N GLU A 83 -27.26 -9.61 4.52
CA GLU A 83 -27.82 -10.94 4.29
C GLU A 83 -28.71 -10.91 3.05
N ALA A 84 -28.41 -11.79 2.09
CA ALA A 84 -29.25 -12.05 0.94
C ALA A 84 -29.47 -13.57 0.85
N GLY A 85 -30.72 -14.00 1.00
CA GLY A 85 -31.09 -15.41 0.93
C GLY A 85 -30.47 -16.29 2.01
N GLY A 86 -30.21 -15.77 3.21
CA GLY A 86 -29.57 -16.52 4.30
C GLY A 86 -28.04 -16.61 4.20
N HIS A 87 -27.44 -15.97 3.19
CA HIS A 87 -25.99 -15.86 3.06
C HIS A 87 -25.53 -14.45 3.37
N ASN A 88 -24.44 -14.33 4.14
CA ASN A 88 -23.86 -13.05 4.50
C ASN A 88 -22.89 -12.60 3.39
N LEU A 89 -23.34 -11.69 2.53
CA LEU A 89 -22.58 -11.16 1.40
C LEU A 89 -21.91 -9.84 1.82
N CYS A 90 -20.59 -9.88 1.91
CA CYS A 90 -19.80 -8.68 2.18
C CYS A 90 -19.13 -8.20 0.91
N LEU A 91 -19.70 -7.18 0.29
CA LEU A 91 -19.09 -6.54 -0.87
C LEU A 91 -18.01 -5.54 -0.40
N PRO A 92 -17.05 -5.17 -1.25
CA PRO A 92 -16.31 -3.92 -1.13
C PRO A 92 -17.02 -2.84 -1.97
N THR A 93 -18.01 -2.17 -1.41
CA THR A 93 -18.61 -0.91 -1.89
C THR A 93 -17.55 0.19 -2.05
N THR A 94 -16.44 0.09 -1.29
CA THR A 94 -15.38 1.09 -1.30
C THR A 94 -13.98 0.51 -1.36
N THR A 95 -13.08 1.26 -1.99
CA THR A 95 -11.65 0.96 -2.09
C THR A 95 -10.81 2.17 -1.67
N LEU A 96 -9.60 1.93 -1.18
CA LEU A 96 -8.57 2.93 -0.98
C LEU A 96 -7.62 2.88 -2.18
N GLY A 97 -7.73 3.84 -3.08
CA GLY A 97 -6.76 4.08 -4.12
C GLY A 97 -5.52 4.75 -3.53
N HIS A 98 -4.34 4.37 -4.00
CA HIS A 98 -3.08 5.01 -3.64
C HIS A 98 -2.18 5.12 -4.86
N PHE A 99 -1.84 6.36 -5.17
CA PHE A 99 -1.05 6.80 -6.30
C PHE A 99 0.25 7.42 -5.80
N ILE A 100 1.37 6.96 -6.34
CA ILE A 100 2.69 7.56 -6.16
C ILE A 100 3.23 7.91 -7.54
N ARG A 101 3.88 9.07 -7.65
CA ARG A 101 4.69 9.44 -8.82
C ARG A 101 6.09 9.82 -8.39
N GLY A 102 7.09 9.26 -9.03
CA GLY A 102 8.48 9.52 -8.69
C GLY A 102 9.47 8.64 -9.44
N SER A 103 10.73 8.69 -9.02
CA SER A 103 11.79 7.81 -9.52
C SER A 103 12.81 7.53 -8.42
N GLY A 104 13.27 6.28 -8.35
CA GLY A 104 14.15 5.78 -7.32
C GLY A 104 13.55 5.96 -5.93
N ARG A 105 14.25 6.70 -5.07
CA ARG A 105 13.74 7.06 -3.73
C ARG A 105 13.00 8.39 -3.72
N THR A 106 12.88 9.08 -4.85
CA THR A 106 12.28 10.41 -4.92
C THR A 106 10.80 10.30 -5.26
N ILE A 107 9.95 10.76 -4.36
CA ILE A 107 8.51 10.94 -4.59
C ILE A 107 8.25 12.42 -4.90
N THR A 108 7.51 12.67 -5.97
CA THR A 108 7.10 14.02 -6.41
C THR A 108 5.61 14.28 -6.20
N ARG A 109 4.80 13.22 -6.14
CA ARG A 109 3.37 13.28 -5.85
C ARG A 109 2.95 11.99 -5.16
N GLU A 110 2.12 12.12 -4.14
CA GLU A 110 1.49 11.02 -3.44
C GLU A 110 0.03 11.39 -3.21
N GLU A 111 -0.88 10.50 -3.54
CA GLU A 111 -2.31 10.72 -3.46
C GLU A 111 -2.99 9.44 -3.01
N ALA A 112 -4.01 9.57 -2.18
CA ALA A 112 -4.90 8.47 -1.89
C ALA A 112 -6.31 8.99 -1.70
N SER A 113 -7.27 8.20 -2.16
CA SER A 113 -8.69 8.51 -2.04
C SER A 113 -9.50 7.26 -1.76
N VAL A 114 -10.58 7.44 -1.00
CA VAL A 114 -11.61 6.43 -0.81
C VAL A 114 -12.60 6.55 -1.97
N GLN A 115 -12.63 5.53 -2.81
CA GLN A 115 -13.45 5.48 -4.02
C GLN A 115 -14.60 4.51 -3.82
N ASP A 116 -15.74 4.82 -4.43
CA ASP A 116 -16.89 3.92 -4.48
C ASP A 116 -16.74 2.83 -5.55
N THR A 117 -17.80 2.02 -5.72
CA THR A 117 -17.83 0.90 -6.68
C THR A 117 -17.73 1.35 -8.14
N PHE A 118 -18.04 2.62 -8.43
CA PHE A 118 -17.97 3.19 -9.78
C PHE A 118 -16.66 3.96 -10.02
N GLY A 119 -15.72 3.93 -9.07
CA GLY A 119 -14.46 4.66 -9.14
C GLY A 119 -14.63 6.17 -8.90
N GLY A 120 -15.80 6.60 -8.43
CA GLY A 120 -16.01 7.96 -7.99
C GLY A 120 -15.32 8.20 -6.65
N ASP A 121 -14.71 9.37 -6.47
CA ASP A 121 -14.23 9.86 -5.17
C ASP A 121 -15.39 10.17 -4.19
N THR A 122 -16.58 9.67 -4.47
CA THR A 122 -17.80 9.77 -3.69
C THR A 122 -17.85 8.76 -2.54
N ALA A 123 -16.70 8.42 -1.95
CA ALA A 123 -16.50 7.71 -0.68
C ALA A 123 -17.30 6.41 -0.40
N GLY A 124 -18.22 5.97 -1.26
CA GLY A 124 -19.18 4.86 -1.14
C GLY A 124 -19.86 4.68 0.22
N GLY A 125 -19.90 5.72 1.06
CA GLY A 125 -20.32 5.64 2.45
C GLY A 125 -20.06 6.92 3.26
N LYS A 126 -20.58 6.96 4.49
CA LYS A 126 -20.42 8.09 5.43
C LYS A 126 -19.26 7.83 6.39
N TRP A 127 -18.18 8.60 6.28
CA TRP A 127 -16.99 8.46 7.10
C TRP A 127 -16.81 9.69 8.00
N CYS A 128 -16.67 9.45 9.30
CA CYS A 128 -16.47 10.48 10.31
C CYS A 128 -15.12 10.29 11.00
N ASN A 129 -14.54 11.38 11.53
CA ASN A 129 -13.27 11.34 12.25
C ASN A 129 -12.21 10.58 11.45
N TRP A 130 -12.01 11.00 10.21
CA TRP A 130 -11.20 10.29 9.25
C TRP A 130 -9.88 11.02 8.97
N ARG A 131 -8.85 10.25 8.63
CA ARG A 131 -7.56 10.78 8.14
C ARG A 131 -6.87 9.75 7.26
N ILE A 132 -5.94 10.21 6.42
CA ILE A 132 -5.06 9.34 5.64
C ILE A 132 -3.62 9.61 6.07
N ASP A 133 -2.91 8.58 6.52
CA ASP A 133 -1.51 8.66 6.94
C ASP A 133 -0.60 8.05 5.87
N TRP A 134 0.54 8.69 5.58
CA TRP A 134 1.60 8.09 4.75
C TRP A 134 2.57 7.33 5.64
N ARG A 135 2.90 6.10 5.27
CA ARG A 135 3.79 5.23 6.03
C ARG A 135 4.90 4.71 5.14
N TYR A 136 6.13 4.75 5.64
CA TYR A 136 7.30 4.28 4.91
C TYR A 136 8.05 3.25 5.73
N ALA A 137 8.30 2.09 5.13
CA ALA A 137 9.05 1.00 5.71
C ALA A 137 10.27 0.68 4.84
N ASP A 138 11.34 0.19 5.46
CA ASP A 138 12.50 -0.31 4.73
C ASP A 138 12.24 -1.70 4.10
N THR A 139 13.23 -2.25 3.39
CA THR A 139 13.13 -3.59 2.78
C THR A 139 13.05 -4.72 3.80
N ALA A 140 13.39 -4.46 5.08
CA ALA A 140 13.21 -5.39 6.18
C ALA A 140 11.82 -5.26 6.85
N GLY A 141 10.93 -4.42 6.31
CA GLY A 141 9.58 -4.21 6.83
C GLY A 141 9.49 -3.24 8.01
N ARG A 142 10.60 -2.63 8.45
CA ARG A 142 10.59 -1.72 9.60
C ARG A 142 10.09 -0.35 9.19
N THR A 143 8.97 0.07 9.78
CA THR A 143 8.43 1.42 9.57
C THR A 143 9.36 2.45 10.18
N TYR A 144 9.97 3.30 9.35
CA TYR A 144 10.90 4.34 9.81
C TYR A 144 10.29 5.74 9.78
N ARG A 145 9.14 5.93 9.13
CA ARG A 145 8.46 7.22 9.06
C ARG A 145 6.96 7.07 8.88
N ILE A 146 6.20 7.83 9.68
CA ILE A 146 4.76 8.01 9.52
C ILE A 146 4.49 9.51 9.41
N VAL A 147 3.83 9.94 8.33
CA VAL A 147 3.39 11.32 8.13
C VAL A 147 1.88 11.36 8.27
N LYS A 148 1.43 11.73 9.46
CA LYS A 148 0.00 11.83 9.76
C LYS A 148 -0.70 12.86 8.88
N GLY A 149 -1.92 12.54 8.46
CA GLY A 149 -2.81 13.46 7.76
C GLY A 149 -3.53 14.39 8.73
N PRO A 150 -4.14 15.47 8.22
CA PRO A 150 -5.12 16.24 9.00
C PRO A 150 -6.29 15.32 9.40
N MET A 151 -6.82 15.54 10.60
CA MET A 151 -8.03 14.87 11.06
C MET A 151 -9.25 15.64 10.57
N HIS A 152 -10.16 14.94 9.90
CA HIS A 152 -11.44 15.47 9.46
C HIS A 152 -12.54 15.00 10.42
N HIS A 153 -13.00 15.90 11.29
CA HIS A 153 -13.98 15.58 12.34
C HIS A 153 -15.42 15.44 11.80
N SER A 154 -15.74 16.16 10.73
CA SER A 154 -17.05 16.06 10.09
C SER A 154 -17.23 14.72 9.37
N CYS A 155 -18.49 14.30 9.28
CA CYS A 155 -18.85 13.13 8.49
C CYS A 155 -19.00 13.51 7.02
N GLY A 156 -18.11 13.04 6.16
CA GLY A 156 -18.24 13.18 4.70
C GLY A 156 -18.87 11.92 4.11
N GLY A 157 -19.78 12.09 3.14
CA GLY A 157 -20.35 10.95 2.40
C GLY A 157 -20.58 11.19 0.90
N LEU A 158 -20.68 12.46 0.48
CA LEU A 158 -20.73 12.89 -0.92
C LEU A 158 -19.55 13.78 -1.30
N THR A 159 -18.64 14.04 -0.35
CA THR A 159 -17.44 14.87 -0.56
C THR A 159 -16.24 13.97 -0.75
N SER A 160 -15.28 14.40 -1.58
CA SER A 160 -14.04 13.66 -1.80
C SER A 160 -13.32 13.38 -0.47
N ILE A 161 -13.09 12.09 -0.20
CA ILE A 161 -12.29 11.63 0.93
C ILE A 161 -10.94 11.23 0.38
N GLY A 162 -10.06 12.22 0.32
CA GLY A 162 -8.74 12.03 -0.23
C GLY A 162 -7.71 12.95 0.38
N ARG A 163 -6.45 12.60 0.15
CA ARG A 163 -5.29 13.39 0.56
C ARG A 163 -4.30 13.42 -0.59
N VAL A 164 -3.84 14.61 -0.94
CA VAL A 164 -2.81 14.82 -1.96
C VAL A 164 -1.61 15.53 -1.33
N ASP A 165 -0.41 14.99 -1.54
CA ASP A 165 0.87 15.60 -1.21
C ASP A 165 1.70 15.80 -2.49
N LYS A 166 1.90 17.07 -2.89
CA LYS A 166 2.67 17.44 -4.08
C LYS A 166 4.12 17.83 -3.77
N ARG A 167 4.56 17.68 -2.51
CA ARG A 167 5.91 18.07 -2.10
C ARG A 167 6.91 17.01 -2.55
N LYS A 168 7.98 17.44 -3.21
CA LYS A 168 9.12 16.58 -3.55
C LYS A 168 9.81 16.13 -2.26
N LYS A 169 9.99 14.82 -2.10
CA LYS A 169 10.66 14.20 -0.95
C LYS A 169 11.49 13.01 -1.39
N THR A 170 12.66 12.87 -0.77
CA THR A 170 13.51 11.70 -0.97
C THR A 170 13.39 10.78 0.24
N LEU A 171 13.04 9.53 0.00
CA LEU A 171 12.94 8.50 1.01
C LEU A 171 14.32 8.11 1.55
N LYS A 172 14.39 7.85 2.85
CA LYS A 172 15.65 7.45 3.51
C LYS A 172 16.10 6.07 3.00
N HIS A 173 15.16 5.15 2.81
CA HIS A 173 15.40 3.79 2.35
C HIS A 173 14.46 3.42 1.20
N TYR A 174 14.90 2.50 0.34
CA TYR A 174 13.99 1.68 -0.47
C TYR A 174 13.18 0.75 0.46
N GLY A 175 12.04 0.27 0.00
CA GLY A 175 11.13 -0.55 0.81
C GLY A 175 9.67 -0.34 0.42
N LYS A 176 8.79 -0.07 1.38
CA LYS A 176 7.36 0.15 1.12
C LYS A 176 6.95 1.60 1.38
N ALA A 177 6.09 2.12 0.51
CA ALA A 177 5.33 3.35 0.73
C ALA A 177 3.84 2.99 0.77
N CYS A 178 3.14 3.37 1.83
CA CYS A 178 1.76 2.98 2.05
C CYS A 178 0.86 4.17 2.43
N ALA A 179 -0.37 4.11 1.96
CA ALA A 179 -1.50 4.90 2.43
C ALA A 179 -2.29 4.10 3.47
N ALA A 180 -2.49 4.66 4.66
CA ALA A 180 -3.36 4.06 5.68
C ALA A 180 -4.57 4.96 5.92
N PHE A 181 -5.76 4.47 5.60
CA PHE A 181 -7.01 5.17 5.84
C PHE A 181 -7.57 4.83 7.22
N TYR A 182 -7.86 5.87 8.00
CA TYR A 182 -8.48 5.79 9.31
C TYR A 182 -9.87 6.40 9.27
N ALA A 183 -10.82 5.76 9.95
CA ALA A 183 -12.12 6.34 10.26
C ALA A 183 -12.63 5.83 11.61
N GLY A 184 -13.10 6.73 12.47
CA GLY A 184 -13.55 6.39 13.82
C GLY A 184 -12.44 5.74 14.66
N ASN A 185 -11.20 6.27 14.56
CA ASN A 185 -9.99 5.75 15.24
C ASN A 185 -9.54 4.33 14.86
N GLN A 186 -10.17 3.70 13.86
CA GLN A 186 -9.76 2.39 13.35
C GLN A 186 -9.11 2.53 11.98
N VAL A 187 -8.08 1.70 11.71
CA VAL A 187 -7.56 1.52 10.35
C VAL A 187 -8.60 0.74 9.57
N ARG A 188 -9.07 1.29 8.46
CA ARG A 188 -10.10 0.68 7.60
C ARG A 188 -9.53 0.08 6.32
N ALA A 189 -8.38 0.59 5.88
CA ALA A 189 -7.65 0.08 4.72
C ALA A 189 -6.18 0.50 4.77
N VAL A 190 -5.33 -0.33 4.19
CA VAL A 190 -3.94 0.00 3.89
C VAL A 190 -3.64 -0.44 2.47
N GLN A 191 -3.10 0.47 1.65
CA GLN A 191 -2.59 0.17 0.32
C GLN A 191 -1.09 0.48 0.32
N CYS A 192 -0.25 -0.46 -0.14
CA CYS A 192 1.18 -0.29 -0.22
C CYS A 192 1.74 -0.51 -1.63
N HIS A 193 2.85 0.16 -1.91
CA HIS A 193 3.70 -0.04 -3.08
C HIS A 193 5.14 -0.32 -2.66
N ASN A 194 5.82 -1.19 -3.41
CA ASN A 194 7.25 -1.40 -3.25
C ASN A 194 8.00 -0.30 -4.00
N ILE A 195 8.81 0.46 -3.29
CA ILE A 195 9.76 1.42 -3.85
C ILE A 195 11.11 0.71 -3.91
N VAL A 196 11.51 0.27 -5.11
CA VAL A 196 12.72 -0.51 -5.37
C VAL A 196 13.62 0.19 -6.37
N LYS A 197 14.83 -0.36 -6.57
CA LYS A 197 15.79 0.11 -7.56
C LYS A 197 15.52 -0.53 -8.93
#